data_AF-A0A9D9SKI0-F1
#
_entry.id   AF-A0A9D9SKI0-F1
#
_cell.length_a   1.000
_cell.length_b   1.000
_cell.length_c   1.000
_cell.angle_alpha   90.00
_cell.angle_beta   90.00
_cell.angle_gamma   90.00
#
_symmetry.space_group_name_H-M   'P 1'
#
loop_
_entity.id
_entity.type
_entity.pdbx_description
1 polymer ?
#
loop_
_entity_poly.entity_id
_entity_poly.type
_entity_poly.pdbx_seq_one_letter_code
_entity_poly.pdbx_strand_id
1 'polypeptide(L)'
;MGFGSAATALASSAPTGVRPRPLEFPADHGSHPDTRIEWWYVTGAVQPVVGAAGGENRGAQVDTCGFQVTFFRSRTDVAADHPSRFAARQLIFAHAALTDLGRGRLQHDQRIARIGFGIAEAAVGDTDVSLRDWRLGRQARNGGSRYRALVSSDSAGFGFDLQFDTVQTVLLQGDAGYSRKGPQPAQASHYYSQPQLAVSGSVTRDGKTLPVRGTAWLDHEWSDSLLDP
;
A
#
# COMPACT_ATOMS: atom_id res chain seq x y z
N MET A 1 -11.93 50.89 38.31
CA MET A 1 -12.57 50.79 36.99
C MET A 1 -11.81 49.72 36.21
N GLY A 2 -12.53 48.66 35.80
CA GLY A 2 -11.94 47.35 35.49
C GLY A 2 -11.32 47.23 34.11
N PHE A 3 -10.24 46.45 34.03
CA PHE A 3 -9.71 45.91 32.78
C PHE A 3 -10.48 44.63 32.45
N GLY A 4 -11.25 44.65 31.37
CA GLY A 4 -11.92 43.47 30.84
C GLY A 4 -10.90 42.53 30.22
N SER A 5 -10.78 41.32 30.77
CA SER A 5 -10.04 40.22 30.15
C SER A 5 -10.91 39.61 29.07
N ALA A 6 -10.54 39.81 27.80
CA ALA A 6 -11.15 39.09 26.69
C ALA A 6 -10.63 37.65 26.71
N ALA A 7 -11.50 36.71 27.10
CA ALA A 7 -11.22 35.29 26.96
C ALA A 7 -11.23 34.94 25.47
N THR A 8 -10.05 34.71 24.90
CA THR A 8 -9.92 34.09 23.58
C THR A 8 -10.49 32.68 23.69
N ALA A 9 -11.66 32.45 23.11
CA ALA A 9 -12.21 31.11 22.97
C ALA A 9 -11.22 30.26 22.16
N LEU A 10 -10.65 29.23 22.79
CA LEU A 10 -9.94 28.18 22.09
C LEU A 10 -10.91 27.55 21.10
N ALA A 11 -10.64 27.70 19.81
CA ALA A 11 -11.37 27.01 18.77
C ALA A 11 -11.38 25.52 19.08
N SER A 12 -12.57 24.95 19.25
CA SER A 12 -12.77 23.51 19.39
C SER A 12 -12.04 22.81 18.25
N SER A 13 -11.00 22.04 18.56
CA SER A 13 -10.35 21.19 17.55
C SER A 13 -11.41 20.25 16.97
N ALA A 14 -11.47 20.17 15.64
CA ALA A 14 -12.31 19.21 14.95
C ALA A 14 -12.04 17.80 15.53
N PRO A 15 -13.06 16.91 15.58
CA PRO A 15 -12.86 15.58 16.14
C PRO A 15 -11.69 14.90 15.43
N THR A 16 -10.73 14.47 16.23
CA THR A 16 -9.58 13.69 15.78
C THR A 16 -10.09 12.29 15.41
N GLY A 17 -9.84 11.84 14.18
CA GLY A 17 -10.21 10.49 13.73
C GLY A 17 -11.30 10.44 12.67
N VAL A 18 -11.25 9.37 11.87
CA VAL A 18 -12.25 9.10 10.85
C VAL A 18 -13.60 8.75 11.48
N ARG A 19 -14.71 9.15 10.84
CA ARG A 19 -16.06 8.80 11.28
C ARG A 19 -16.57 7.58 10.51
N PRO A 20 -17.34 6.68 11.13
CA PRO A 20 -17.92 5.54 10.42
C PRO A 20 -18.75 6.00 9.21
N ARG A 21 -18.48 5.41 8.05
CA ARG A 21 -19.33 5.49 6.85
C ARG A 21 -19.26 4.17 6.08
N PRO A 22 -20.28 3.84 5.27
CA PRO A 22 -20.17 2.75 4.31
C PRO A 22 -19.00 2.99 3.35
N LEU A 23 -18.33 1.90 2.97
CA LEU A 23 -17.38 1.94 1.86
C LEU A 23 -18.10 1.83 0.51
N GLU A 24 -17.69 2.64 -0.44
CA GLU A 24 -18.27 2.77 -1.78
C GLU A 24 -17.23 2.40 -2.84
N PHE A 25 -17.45 1.29 -3.52
CA PHE A 25 -16.61 0.84 -4.63
C PHE A 25 -17.23 1.24 -5.97
N PRO A 26 -16.44 1.76 -6.93
CA PRO A 26 -14.98 1.69 -6.99
C PRO A 26 -14.23 2.84 -6.29
N ALA A 27 -14.91 3.90 -5.82
CA ALA A 27 -14.25 5.11 -5.33
C ALA A 27 -13.21 4.86 -4.23
N ASP A 28 -13.54 4.02 -3.25
CA ASP A 28 -12.68 3.68 -2.11
C ASP A 28 -11.54 2.70 -2.47
N HIS A 29 -11.40 2.30 -3.74
CA HIS A 29 -10.14 1.72 -4.20
C HIS A 29 -9.02 2.74 -4.33
N GLY A 30 -9.37 4.02 -4.54
CA GLY A 30 -8.41 5.10 -4.68
C GLY A 30 -7.94 5.70 -3.37
N SER A 31 -7.03 6.65 -3.50
CA SER A 31 -6.44 7.45 -2.43
C SER A 31 -7.47 8.33 -1.73
N HIS A 32 -7.36 8.42 -0.40
CA HIS A 32 -8.19 9.28 0.46
C HIS A 32 -7.37 10.47 0.97
N PRO A 33 -7.07 11.49 0.13
CA PRO A 33 -6.08 12.52 0.44
C PRO A 33 -6.36 13.30 1.72
N ASP A 34 -7.62 13.36 2.15
CA ASP A 34 -8.09 14.05 3.35
C ASP A 34 -7.67 13.42 4.67
N THR A 35 -7.33 12.13 4.66
CA THR A 35 -6.80 11.48 5.86
C THR A 35 -5.30 11.73 6.05
N ARG A 36 -4.89 11.77 7.32
CA ARG A 36 -3.48 11.93 7.66
C ARG A 36 -2.61 10.78 7.15
N ILE A 37 -3.14 9.56 7.16
CA ILE A 37 -2.40 8.32 6.90
C ILE A 37 -3.20 7.44 5.93
N GLU A 38 -2.49 6.79 5.00
CA GLU A 38 -3.05 5.74 4.15
C GLU A 38 -1.99 4.68 3.78
N TRP A 39 -2.40 3.43 3.68
CA TRP A 39 -1.56 2.26 3.42
C TRP A 39 -2.11 1.45 2.25
N TRP A 40 -1.25 1.10 1.30
CA TRP A 40 -1.46 -0.03 0.39
C TRP A 40 -0.40 -1.06 0.68
N TYR A 41 -0.81 -2.24 1.14
CA TYR A 41 0.12 -3.27 1.57
C TYR A 41 -0.21 -4.61 0.94
N VAL A 42 0.66 -5.10 0.06
CA VAL A 42 0.54 -6.41 -0.56
C VAL A 42 1.58 -7.35 0.05
N THR A 43 1.15 -8.52 0.49
CA THR A 43 2.02 -9.62 0.90
C THR A 43 1.65 -10.88 0.15
N GLY A 44 2.62 -11.73 -0.14
CA GLY A 44 2.31 -13.01 -0.78
C GLY A 44 3.50 -13.94 -0.89
N ALA A 45 3.22 -15.10 -1.47
CA ALA A 45 4.21 -16.10 -1.78
C ALA A 45 4.03 -16.57 -3.22
N VAL A 46 5.14 -16.76 -3.93
CA VAL A 46 5.18 -17.19 -5.32
C VAL A 46 6.18 -18.32 -5.50
N GLN A 47 5.91 -19.18 -6.46
CA GLN A 47 6.76 -20.28 -6.87
C GLN A 47 6.96 -20.22 -8.40
N PRO A 48 8.12 -20.67 -8.91
CA PRO A 48 8.34 -20.79 -10.35
C PRO A 48 7.30 -21.68 -11.02
N VAL A 49 6.98 -21.35 -12.27
CA VAL A 49 6.15 -22.21 -13.12
C VAL A 49 7.03 -23.33 -13.68
N VAL A 50 6.77 -24.57 -13.24
CA VAL A 50 7.49 -25.77 -13.70
C VAL A 50 7.29 -25.97 -15.20
N GLY A 51 8.39 -26.22 -15.93
CA GLY A 51 8.38 -26.46 -17.38
C GLY A 51 8.53 -25.21 -18.26
N ALA A 52 8.65 -24.01 -17.69
CA ALA A 52 8.83 -22.76 -18.46
C ALA A 52 10.29 -22.53 -18.93
N ALA A 53 11.25 -23.31 -18.46
CA ALA A 53 12.61 -23.33 -18.97
C ALA A 53 13.01 -24.79 -19.24
N GLY A 54 13.50 -25.09 -20.44
CA GLY A 54 14.01 -26.42 -20.84
C GLY A 54 15.34 -26.79 -20.16
N GLY A 55 15.43 -26.59 -18.85
CA GLY A 55 16.61 -26.86 -18.03
C GLY A 55 16.35 -27.99 -17.05
N GLU A 56 17.34 -28.86 -16.95
CA GLU A 56 17.41 -30.13 -16.22
C GLU A 56 16.79 -30.10 -14.81
N ASN A 57 16.24 -31.26 -14.42
CA ASN A 57 15.83 -31.63 -13.06
C ASN A 57 16.91 -31.23 -12.03
N ARG A 58 16.85 -29.99 -11.53
CA ARG A 58 17.46 -29.66 -10.24
C ARG A 58 16.55 -30.23 -9.17
N GLY A 59 17.08 -31.20 -8.43
CA GLY A 59 16.39 -31.87 -7.33
C GLY A 59 15.66 -30.86 -6.44
N ALA A 60 14.49 -31.27 -5.96
CA ALA A 60 13.49 -30.51 -5.23
C ALA A 60 14.06 -29.52 -4.19
N GLN A 61 14.48 -28.34 -4.65
CA GLN A 61 14.70 -27.20 -3.80
C GLN A 61 13.45 -26.34 -3.93
N VAL A 62 12.83 -26.04 -2.79
CA VAL A 62 11.63 -25.21 -2.73
C VAL A 62 12.02 -23.80 -3.17
N ASP A 63 11.83 -23.48 -4.45
CA ASP A 63 12.10 -22.16 -5.05
C ASP A 63 11.00 -21.13 -4.71
N THR A 64 10.29 -21.32 -3.59
CA THR A 64 9.25 -20.38 -3.15
C THR A 64 9.90 -19.09 -2.66
N CYS A 65 9.44 -17.97 -3.19
CA CYS A 65 9.78 -16.65 -2.70
C CYS A 65 8.58 -16.02 -1.98
N GLY A 66 8.79 -15.48 -0.79
CA GLY A 66 7.90 -14.49 -0.20
C GLY A 66 8.14 -13.13 -0.86
N PHE A 67 7.11 -12.31 -0.98
CA PHE A 67 7.26 -10.92 -1.40
C PHE A 67 6.34 -10.01 -0.60
N GLN A 68 6.74 -8.75 -0.48
CA GLN A 68 5.85 -7.69 -0.02
C GLN A 68 6.12 -6.38 -0.75
N VAL A 69 5.08 -5.58 -0.98
CA VAL A 69 5.19 -4.19 -1.41
C VAL A 69 4.25 -3.33 -0.58
N THR A 70 4.78 -2.23 -0.08
CA THR A 70 4.06 -1.28 0.77
C THR A 70 4.20 0.09 0.17
N PHE A 71 3.09 0.79 -0.01
CA PHE A 71 3.05 2.24 -0.16
C PHE A 71 2.35 2.83 1.07
N PHE A 72 2.97 3.82 1.69
CA PHE A 72 2.45 4.52 2.85
C PHE A 72 2.44 6.01 2.56
N ARG A 73 1.26 6.62 2.60
CA ARG A 73 1.10 8.06 2.44
C ARG A 73 0.90 8.70 3.80
N SER A 74 1.62 9.79 4.05
CA SER A 74 1.49 10.60 5.24
C SER A 74 1.33 12.07 4.88
N ARG A 75 0.28 12.71 5.40
CA ARG A 75 0.09 14.16 5.37
C ARG A 75 0.94 14.78 6.48
N THR A 76 1.71 15.81 6.14
CA THR A 76 2.54 16.54 7.09
C THR A 76 1.92 17.90 7.40
N ASP A 77 2.08 18.35 8.64
CA ASP A 77 1.71 19.73 9.03
C ASP A 77 2.80 20.74 8.65
N VAL A 78 3.88 20.27 8.01
CA VAL A 78 5.02 21.11 7.63
C VAL A 78 4.60 22.02 6.49
N ALA A 79 4.62 23.33 6.77
CA ALA A 79 4.35 24.36 5.78
C ALA A 79 2.97 24.18 5.10
N ALA A 80 1.96 23.74 5.85
CA ALA A 80 0.61 23.47 5.35
C ALA A 80 0.02 24.67 4.58
N ASP A 81 0.20 25.87 5.13
CA ASP A 81 -0.29 27.13 4.55
C ASP A 81 0.72 27.79 3.58
N HIS A 82 1.87 27.15 3.34
CA HIS A 82 2.90 27.75 2.51
C HIS A 82 2.52 27.63 1.02
N PRO A 83 2.60 28.72 0.22
CA PRO A 83 2.08 28.76 -1.15
C PRO A 83 2.95 28.00 -2.16
N SER A 84 4.16 27.60 -1.76
CA SER A 84 5.10 26.90 -2.64
C SER A 84 4.60 25.50 -3.01
N ARG A 85 4.60 25.20 -4.31
CA ARG A 85 4.41 23.84 -4.85
C ARG A 85 5.41 22.81 -4.32
N PHE A 86 6.52 23.24 -3.71
CA PHE A 86 7.52 22.38 -3.10
C PHE A 86 7.26 22.07 -1.62
N ALA A 87 6.23 22.66 -1.01
CA ALA A 87 5.85 22.33 0.37
C ALA A 87 5.52 20.82 0.47
N ALA A 88 6.12 20.14 1.44
CA ALA A 88 6.02 18.70 1.61
C ALA A 88 4.69 18.28 2.27
N ARG A 89 3.56 18.76 1.76
CA ARG A 89 2.23 18.55 2.36
C ARG A 89 1.87 17.08 2.50
N GLN A 90 2.32 16.26 1.55
CA GLN A 90 2.17 14.82 1.60
C GLN A 90 3.44 14.12 1.13
N LEU A 91 3.80 13.05 1.83
CA LEU A 91 4.91 12.16 1.51
C LEU A 91 4.34 10.79 1.15
N ILE A 92 4.95 10.13 0.16
CA ILE A 92 4.80 8.69 -0.06
C ILE A 92 6.11 8.03 0.31
N PHE A 93 6.01 7.01 1.15
CA PHE A 93 7.05 6.05 1.46
C PHE A 93 6.70 4.76 0.71
N ALA A 94 7.70 4.11 0.15
CA ALA A 94 7.54 2.79 -0.44
C ALA A 94 8.62 1.84 0.09
N HIS A 95 8.25 0.62 0.42
CA HIS A 95 9.17 -0.45 0.78
C HIS A 95 8.77 -1.70 0.01
N ALA A 96 9.75 -2.41 -0.55
CA ALA A 96 9.51 -3.69 -1.19
C ALA A 96 10.59 -4.69 -0.79
N ALA A 97 10.19 -5.95 -0.70
CA ALA A 97 11.10 -7.03 -0.38
C ALA A 97 10.76 -8.31 -1.13
N LEU A 98 11.79 -9.11 -1.36
CA LEU A 98 11.73 -10.46 -1.89
C LEU A 98 12.54 -11.36 -0.96
N THR A 99 11.89 -12.38 -0.40
CA THR A 99 12.48 -13.36 0.51
C THR A 99 12.61 -14.69 -0.21
N ASP A 100 13.82 -15.11 -0.53
CA ASP A 100 14.04 -16.50 -0.95
C ASP A 100 14.04 -17.41 0.27
N LEU A 101 13.01 -18.25 0.37
CA LEU A 101 12.85 -19.19 1.46
C LEU A 101 13.85 -20.35 1.36
N GLY A 102 14.19 -20.78 0.15
CA GLY A 102 15.12 -21.88 -0.09
C GLY A 102 16.57 -21.55 0.25
N ARG A 103 16.99 -20.28 0.14
CA ARG A 103 18.32 -19.80 0.57
C ARG A 103 18.30 -18.95 1.84
N GLY A 104 17.15 -18.75 2.49
CA GLY A 104 17.03 -17.94 3.71
C GLY A 104 17.52 -16.50 3.54
N ARG A 105 17.29 -15.88 2.38
CA ARG A 105 17.83 -14.55 2.04
C ARG A 105 16.71 -13.53 1.78
N LEU A 106 16.77 -12.41 2.49
CA LEU A 106 15.95 -11.23 2.25
C LEU A 106 16.69 -10.24 1.35
N GLN A 107 16.05 -9.77 0.29
CA GLN A 107 16.46 -8.62 -0.50
C GLN A 107 15.36 -7.56 -0.38
N HIS A 108 15.72 -6.31 -0.12
CA HIS A 108 14.73 -5.25 0.07
C HIS A 108 15.30 -3.89 -0.33
N ASP A 109 14.40 -2.95 -0.62
CA ASP A 109 14.73 -1.57 -0.93
C ASP A 109 13.59 -0.66 -0.46
N GLN A 110 13.89 0.63 -0.29
CA GLN A 110 12.92 1.61 0.19
C GLN A 110 13.14 2.98 -0.44
N ARG A 111 12.04 3.72 -0.57
CA ARG A 111 12.01 5.02 -1.22
C ARG A 111 11.09 5.97 -0.47
N ILE A 112 11.41 7.26 -0.56
CA ILE A 112 10.58 8.33 -0.02
C ILE A 112 10.59 9.49 -1.01
N ALA A 113 9.42 10.09 -1.23
CA ALA A 113 9.28 11.28 -2.04
C ALA A 113 8.07 12.11 -1.58
N ARG A 114 8.12 13.41 -1.89
CA ARG A 114 6.94 14.28 -1.82
C ARG A 114 6.02 13.95 -2.99
N ILE A 115 4.70 13.99 -2.75
CA ILE A 115 3.72 13.86 -3.82
C ILE A 115 3.87 15.00 -4.84
N GLY A 116 3.68 14.67 -6.12
CA GLY A 116 3.68 15.59 -7.25
C GLY A 116 4.88 15.45 -8.17
N PHE A 117 4.92 16.32 -9.17
CA PHE A 117 6.01 16.41 -10.16
C PHE A 117 6.27 15.12 -10.96
N GLY A 118 5.31 14.19 -11.03
CA GLY A 118 5.50 12.87 -11.64
C GLY A 118 6.50 11.98 -10.90
N ILE A 119 6.88 12.34 -9.66
CA ILE A 119 7.81 11.56 -8.84
C ILE A 119 7.05 10.61 -7.93
N ALA A 120 5.97 11.07 -7.31
CA ALA A 120 5.13 10.25 -6.47
C ALA A 120 3.68 10.69 -6.58
N GLU A 121 2.78 9.74 -6.79
CA GLU A 121 1.37 9.99 -7.06
C GLU A 121 0.51 8.94 -6.36
N ALA A 122 -0.69 9.34 -5.95
CA ALA A 122 -1.72 8.45 -5.41
C ALA A 122 -3.08 8.96 -5.92
N ALA A 123 -3.62 8.29 -6.94
CA ALA A 123 -4.84 8.73 -7.61
C ALA A 123 -6.08 8.55 -6.72
N VAL A 124 -7.01 9.49 -6.82
CA VAL A 124 -8.35 9.38 -6.21
C VAL A 124 -9.27 8.60 -7.14
N GLY A 125 -10.21 7.82 -6.59
CA GLY A 125 -11.26 7.14 -7.33
C GLY A 125 -10.92 5.75 -7.88
N ASP A 126 -9.64 5.41 -8.04
CA ASP A 126 -9.17 4.04 -8.28
C ASP A 126 -7.73 3.86 -7.77
N THR A 127 -7.31 2.63 -7.54
CA THR A 127 -5.94 2.36 -7.06
C THR A 127 -4.94 2.66 -8.17
N ASP A 128 -4.17 3.72 -7.98
CA ASP A 128 -2.97 4.00 -8.76
C ASP A 128 -1.99 4.79 -7.89
N VAL A 129 -1.09 4.07 -7.25
CA VAL A 129 -0.05 4.63 -6.38
C VAL A 129 1.32 4.35 -6.98
N SER A 130 2.15 5.40 -7.08
CA SER A 130 3.48 5.29 -7.66
C SER A 130 4.51 6.11 -6.89
N LEU A 131 5.75 5.63 -6.95
CA LEU A 131 6.94 6.35 -6.48
C LEU A 131 8.10 6.01 -7.43
N ARG A 132 8.41 6.96 -8.31
CA ARG A 132 9.30 6.81 -9.46
C ARG A 132 8.82 5.65 -10.34
N ASP A 133 9.68 4.67 -10.59
CA ASP A 133 9.43 3.46 -11.35
C ASP A 133 8.64 2.38 -10.58
N TRP A 134 8.37 2.55 -9.28
CA TRP A 134 7.55 1.61 -8.52
C TRP A 134 6.08 1.99 -8.59
N ARG A 135 5.19 1.03 -8.80
CA ARG A 135 3.75 1.27 -8.96
C ARG A 135 2.90 0.12 -8.47
N LEU A 136 1.76 0.43 -7.88
CA LEU A 136 0.63 -0.48 -7.70
C LEU A 136 -0.59 0.16 -8.37
N GLY A 137 -1.11 -0.49 -9.42
CA GLY A 137 -2.30 -0.03 -10.14
C GLY A 137 -3.39 -1.08 -10.16
N ARG A 138 -4.66 -0.65 -10.26
CA ARG A 138 -5.83 -1.53 -10.41
C ARG A 138 -6.49 -1.33 -11.76
N GLN A 139 -7.05 -2.42 -12.27
CA GLN A 139 -7.94 -2.47 -13.42
C GLN A 139 -9.22 -3.19 -13.02
N ALA A 140 -10.38 -2.60 -13.31
CA ALA A 140 -11.65 -3.29 -13.16
C ALA A 140 -11.75 -4.49 -14.11
N ARG A 141 -12.35 -5.58 -13.64
CA ARG A 141 -12.65 -6.78 -14.42
C ARG A 141 -14.12 -7.14 -14.21
N ASN A 142 -14.68 -7.92 -15.13
CA ASN A 142 -16.04 -8.45 -14.96
C ASN A 142 -16.08 -9.28 -13.67
N GLY A 143 -16.81 -8.79 -12.66
CA GLY A 143 -16.95 -9.46 -11.36
C GLY A 143 -15.74 -9.36 -10.43
N GLY A 144 -14.76 -8.47 -10.67
CA GLY A 144 -13.59 -8.36 -9.81
C GLY A 144 -12.60 -7.25 -10.18
N SER A 145 -11.37 -7.38 -9.67
CA SER A 145 -10.26 -6.46 -9.91
C SER A 145 -8.99 -7.22 -10.28
N ARG A 146 -8.19 -6.62 -11.15
CA ARG A 146 -6.80 -7.02 -11.37
C ARG A 146 -5.89 -5.90 -10.90
N TYR A 147 -5.06 -6.17 -9.90
CA TYR A 147 -3.99 -5.27 -9.50
C TYR A 147 -2.69 -5.66 -10.22
N ARG A 148 -1.78 -4.72 -10.39
CA ARG A 148 -0.41 -4.98 -10.89
C ARG A 148 0.60 -4.20 -10.05
N ALA A 149 1.56 -4.89 -9.47
CA ALA A 149 2.73 -4.28 -8.84
C ALA A 149 3.94 -4.39 -9.75
N LEU A 150 4.61 -3.25 -9.95
CA LEU A 150 5.88 -3.11 -10.64
C LEU A 150 6.91 -2.58 -9.64
N VAL A 151 7.96 -3.35 -9.42
CA VAL A 151 9.05 -3.02 -8.50
C VAL A 151 10.37 -3.45 -9.14
N SER A 152 11.35 -2.56 -9.16
CA SER A 152 12.72 -2.87 -9.58
C SER A 152 13.75 -2.21 -8.66
N SER A 153 14.77 -2.96 -8.24
CA SER A 153 15.92 -2.44 -7.52
C SER A 153 17.19 -3.16 -7.98
N ASP A 154 17.90 -2.51 -8.91
CA ASP A 154 19.18 -3.03 -9.42
C ASP A 154 20.23 -3.09 -8.31
N SER A 155 20.26 -2.09 -7.42
CA SER A 155 21.19 -2.03 -6.28
C SER A 155 20.95 -3.15 -5.27
N ALA A 156 19.70 -3.53 -5.03
CA ALA A 156 19.35 -4.65 -4.16
C ALA A 156 19.29 -6.00 -4.90
N GLY A 157 19.43 -6.01 -6.23
CA GLY A 157 19.47 -7.20 -7.07
C GLY A 157 18.15 -7.97 -7.16
N PHE A 158 17.01 -7.29 -7.04
CA PHE A 158 15.69 -7.91 -7.15
C PHE A 158 14.69 -7.01 -7.91
N GLY A 159 13.62 -7.63 -8.39
CA GLY A 159 12.46 -6.93 -8.94
C GLY A 159 11.30 -7.88 -9.12
N PHE A 160 10.10 -7.35 -9.35
CA PHE A 160 8.94 -8.14 -9.71
C PHE A 160 7.92 -7.33 -10.51
N ASP A 161 7.28 -8.03 -11.45
CA ASP A 161 6.12 -7.58 -12.20
C ASP A 161 5.04 -8.62 -11.99
N LEU A 162 4.14 -8.34 -11.04
CA LEU A 162 3.14 -9.28 -10.56
C LEU A 162 1.74 -8.72 -10.78
N GLN A 163 0.87 -9.58 -11.28
CA GLN A 163 -0.56 -9.35 -11.38
C GLN A 163 -1.27 -10.10 -10.26
N PHE A 164 -2.30 -9.48 -9.69
CA PHE A 164 -3.10 -10.01 -8.59
C PHE A 164 -4.57 -9.96 -8.97
N ASP A 165 -5.15 -11.11 -9.31
CA ASP A 165 -6.56 -11.22 -9.64
C ASP A 165 -7.39 -11.53 -8.38
N THR A 166 -8.44 -10.76 -8.14
CA THR A 166 -9.41 -11.08 -7.08
C THR A 166 -10.16 -12.36 -7.42
N VAL A 167 -10.24 -13.28 -6.47
CA VAL A 167 -10.98 -14.54 -6.61
C VAL A 167 -12.25 -14.60 -5.76
N GLN A 168 -12.47 -13.57 -4.95
CA GLN A 168 -13.61 -13.43 -4.05
C GLN A 168 -13.92 -11.95 -3.84
N THR A 169 -15.04 -11.67 -3.17
CA THR A 169 -15.47 -10.32 -2.84
C THR A 169 -14.52 -9.65 -1.85
N VAL A 170 -14.50 -8.32 -1.88
CA VAL A 170 -13.76 -7.51 -0.90
C VAL A 170 -14.17 -7.88 0.53
N LEU A 171 -13.17 -8.00 1.42
CA LEU A 171 -13.39 -8.24 2.84
C LEU A 171 -13.38 -6.90 3.57
N LEU A 172 -14.53 -6.46 4.07
CA LEU A 172 -14.63 -5.29 4.93
C LEU A 172 -14.18 -5.67 6.35
N GLN A 173 -13.21 -4.95 6.89
CA GLN A 173 -12.69 -5.20 8.25
C GLN A 173 -13.55 -4.49 9.29
N GLY A 174 -13.50 -4.95 10.54
CA GLY A 174 -14.23 -4.33 11.65
C GLY A 174 -15.75 -4.32 11.42
N ASP A 175 -16.39 -3.20 11.75
CA ASP A 175 -17.81 -2.99 11.52
C ASP A 175 -18.02 -2.35 10.14
N ALA A 176 -18.31 -3.18 9.13
CA ALA A 176 -18.58 -2.76 7.76
C ALA A 176 -17.50 -1.85 7.13
N GLY A 177 -16.22 -2.06 7.47
CA GLY A 177 -15.09 -1.29 6.99
C GLY A 177 -14.55 -0.29 8.01
N TYR A 178 -15.28 -0.01 9.09
CA TYR A 178 -14.80 0.81 10.21
C TYR A 178 -14.11 -0.08 11.26
N SER A 179 -12.79 0.02 11.33
CA SER A 179 -11.95 -0.80 12.21
C SER A 179 -11.39 0.03 13.36
N ARG A 180 -11.77 -0.32 14.59
CA ARG A 180 -11.20 0.30 15.80
C ARG A 180 -9.84 -0.32 16.12
N LYS A 181 -8.86 0.53 16.39
CA LYS A 181 -7.47 0.14 16.76
C LYS A 181 -7.10 0.51 18.20
N GLY A 182 -8.05 1.01 18.98
CA GLY A 182 -7.83 1.34 20.39
C GLY A 182 -9.10 1.76 21.13
N PRO A 183 -8.97 2.04 22.44
CA PRO A 183 -10.10 2.41 23.28
C PRO A 183 -10.69 3.77 22.92
N GLN A 184 -9.90 4.70 22.39
CA GLN A 184 -10.36 6.05 22.09
C GLN A 184 -11.14 6.11 20.77
N PRO A 185 -12.19 6.95 20.65
CA PRO A 185 -12.95 7.10 19.39
C PRO A 185 -12.07 7.49 18.19
N ALA A 186 -11.01 8.28 18.42
CA ALA A 186 -10.06 8.71 17.40
C ALA A 186 -9.18 7.58 16.83
N GLN A 187 -9.08 6.47 17.55
CA GLN A 187 -8.27 5.31 17.22
C GLN A 187 -9.09 4.35 16.37
N ALA A 188 -9.37 4.78 15.14
CA ALA A 188 -10.02 3.96 14.13
C ALA A 188 -9.47 4.26 12.74
N SER A 189 -9.74 3.34 11.83
CA SER A 189 -9.40 3.42 10.42
C SER A 189 -10.57 2.92 9.59
N HIS A 190 -10.67 3.39 8.35
CA HIS A 190 -11.40 2.63 7.35
C HIS A 190 -10.45 1.61 6.75
N TYR A 191 -10.91 0.36 6.62
CA TYR A 191 -10.04 -0.76 6.28
C TYR A 191 -10.82 -1.85 5.54
N TYR A 192 -10.32 -2.21 4.36
CA TYR A 192 -10.70 -3.45 3.68
C TYR A 192 -9.47 -4.24 3.21
N SER A 193 -9.70 -5.51 2.91
CA SER A 193 -8.72 -6.41 2.34
C SER A 193 -9.22 -7.05 1.04
N GLN A 194 -8.29 -7.42 0.16
CA GLN A 194 -8.51 -8.35 -0.95
C GLN A 194 -7.74 -9.65 -0.64
N PRO A 195 -8.41 -10.65 -0.03
CA PRO A 195 -7.77 -11.90 0.36
C PRO A 195 -7.62 -12.89 -0.79
N GLN A 196 -6.66 -13.82 -0.67
CA GLN A 196 -6.44 -14.95 -1.60
C GLN A 196 -6.28 -14.54 -3.07
N LEU A 197 -5.67 -13.38 -3.33
CA LEU A 197 -5.40 -12.92 -4.68
C LEU A 197 -4.61 -13.98 -5.46
N ALA A 198 -5.05 -14.32 -6.67
CA ALA A 198 -4.31 -15.21 -7.55
C ALA A 198 -3.14 -14.42 -8.19
N VAL A 199 -1.91 -14.86 -7.94
CA VAL A 199 -0.70 -14.19 -8.41
C VAL A 199 -0.20 -14.84 -9.69
N SER A 200 0.14 -14.01 -10.67
CA SER A 200 0.91 -14.42 -11.85
C SER A 200 1.91 -13.32 -12.24
N GLY A 201 2.96 -13.67 -12.98
CA GLY A 201 3.90 -12.68 -13.50
C GLY A 201 5.33 -13.18 -13.43
N SER A 202 6.25 -12.30 -13.07
CA SER A 202 7.68 -12.62 -12.99
C SER A 202 8.37 -12.00 -11.79
N VAL A 203 9.39 -12.70 -11.32
CA VAL A 203 10.33 -12.22 -10.30
C VAL A 203 11.72 -12.22 -10.90
N THR A 204 12.44 -11.12 -10.69
CA THR A 204 13.87 -10.99 -10.99
C THR A 204 14.65 -11.13 -9.70
N ARG A 205 15.66 -12.01 -9.72
CA ARG A 205 16.59 -12.21 -8.61
C ARG A 205 17.97 -12.58 -9.12
N ASP A 206 19.00 -11.95 -8.57
CA ASP A 206 20.40 -12.18 -8.95
C ASP A 206 20.58 -12.09 -10.49
N GLY A 207 19.89 -11.13 -11.13
CA GLY A 207 19.90 -10.92 -12.59
C GLY A 207 19.09 -11.91 -13.43
N LYS A 208 18.41 -12.89 -12.82
CA LYS A 208 17.57 -13.87 -13.52
C LYS A 208 16.09 -13.57 -13.31
N THR A 209 15.36 -13.44 -14.41
CA THR A 209 13.90 -13.31 -14.40
C THR A 209 13.25 -14.68 -14.56
N LEU A 210 12.34 -15.03 -13.67
CA LEU A 210 11.63 -16.30 -13.67
C LEU A 210 10.11 -16.06 -13.69
N PRO A 211 9.34 -16.79 -14.52
CA PRO A 211 7.89 -16.75 -14.46
C PRO A 211 7.41 -17.44 -13.19
N VAL A 212 6.46 -16.83 -12.50
CA VAL A 212 5.95 -17.31 -11.22
C VAL A 212 4.43 -17.30 -11.15
N ARG A 213 3.90 -18.10 -10.21
CA ARG A 213 2.50 -18.09 -9.79
C ARG A 213 2.43 -18.21 -8.27
N GLY A 214 1.32 -17.81 -7.67
CA GLY A 214 1.18 -17.88 -6.21
C GLY A 214 -0.11 -17.29 -5.68
N THR A 215 -0.08 -16.92 -4.40
CA THR A 215 -1.20 -16.27 -3.71
C THR A 215 -0.71 -15.04 -2.95
N ALA A 216 -1.60 -14.05 -2.82
CA ALA A 216 -1.31 -12.81 -2.12
C ALA A 216 -2.52 -12.28 -1.34
N TRP A 217 -2.26 -11.26 -0.55
CA TRP A 217 -3.21 -10.50 0.23
C TRP A 217 -2.90 -9.03 0.05
N LEU A 218 -3.92 -8.22 -0.22
CA LEU A 218 -3.81 -6.75 -0.23
C LEU A 218 -4.63 -6.18 0.92
N ASP A 219 -4.02 -5.28 1.68
CA ASP A 219 -4.66 -4.42 2.65
C ASP A 219 -4.66 -2.97 2.16
N HIS A 220 -5.79 -2.29 2.33
CA HIS A 220 -5.94 -0.87 2.08
C HIS A 220 -6.61 -0.19 3.29
N GLU A 221 -5.86 0.69 3.98
CA GLU A 221 -6.28 1.29 5.24
C GLU A 221 -6.00 2.79 5.27
N TRP A 222 -6.96 3.61 5.72
CA TRP A 222 -6.77 5.06 5.90
C TRP A 222 -7.35 5.59 7.21
N SER A 223 -6.64 6.53 7.84
CA SER A 223 -7.01 7.13 9.14
C SER A 223 -6.30 8.45 9.45
N ASP A 224 -6.70 9.10 10.55
CA ASP A 224 -6.07 10.34 11.05
C ASP A 224 -5.13 10.14 12.24
N SER A 225 -5.05 8.93 12.77
CA SER A 225 -4.25 8.57 13.95
C SER A 225 -3.30 7.42 13.64
N LEU A 226 -2.14 7.38 14.29
CA LEU A 226 -1.27 6.19 14.27
C LEU A 226 -1.84 5.09 15.18
N LEU A 227 -1.24 3.90 15.11
CA LEU A 227 -1.43 2.87 16.13
C LEU A 227 -0.93 3.39 17.48
N ASP A 228 -1.68 3.11 18.54
CA ASP A 228 -1.26 3.39 19.92
C ASP A 228 -0.11 2.42 20.30
N PRO A 229 0.85 2.82 21.14
CA PRO A 229 1.94 1.96 21.60
C PRO A 229 1.48 0.71 22.38
#